data_AF-A0A0I9SE69-F1
#
_entry.id   AF-A0A0I9SE69-F1
#
_cell.length_a   1.000
_cell.length_b   1.000
_cell.length_c   1.000
_cell.angle_alpha   90.00
_cell.angle_beta   90.00
_cell.angle_gamma   90.00
#
_symmetry.space_group_name_H-M   'P 1'
#
loop_
_entity.id
_entity.type
_entity.pdbx_description
1 polymer ?
#
loop_
_entity_poly.entity_id
_entity_poly.type
_entity_poly.pdbx_seq_one_letter_code
_entity_poly.pdbx_strand_id
1 'polypeptide(L)' 'MNTFETIEELATYIEEQQLVLLFIKTENCGVCDVMLRKVNYVLENYDYVEKIEILLQDMQE' A
#
# COMPACT_ATOMS: atom_id res chain seq x y z
N MET A 1 -0.63 5.52 -9.14
CA MET A 1 -1.17 5.31 -7.78
C MET A 1 -2.57 4.83 -7.98
N ASN A 2 -2.84 3.58 -7.61
CA ASN A 2 -4.19 3.06 -7.60
C ASN A 2 -4.88 3.68 -6.39
N THR A 3 -6.02 4.33 -6.61
CA THR A 3 -6.93 4.79 -5.56
C THR A 3 -8.05 3.78 -5.47
N PHE A 4 -8.29 3.26 -4.27
CA PHE A 4 -9.37 2.34 -3.97
C PHE A 4 -10.42 3.12 -3.21
N GLU A 5 -11.69 3.07 -3.65
CA GLU A 5 -12.78 3.79 -3.02
C GLU A 5 -13.39 2.98 -1.87
N THR A 6 -13.28 1.64 -1.92
CA THR A 6 -13.77 0.74 -0.87
C THR A 6 -12.78 -0.37 -0.49
N ILE A 7 -13.03 -1.01 0.65
CA ILE A 7 -12.26 -2.17 1.11
C ILE A 7 -12.47 -3.36 0.16
N GLU A 8 -13.66 -3.54 -0.41
CA GLU A 8 -13.94 -4.63 -1.36
C GLU A 8 -13.13 -4.48 -2.65
N GLU A 9 -12.97 -3.27 -3.17
CA GLU A 9 -12.13 -3.00 -4.35
C GLU A 9 -10.67 -3.34 -4.06
N LEU A 10 -10.15 -2.91 -2.90
CA LEU A 10 -8.80 -3.24 -2.46
C LEU A 10 -8.62 -4.76 -2.30
N ALA A 11 -9.57 -5.44 -1.66
CA ALA A 11 -9.54 -6.88 -1.47
C ALA A 11 -9.52 -7.63 -2.81
N THR A 12 -10.42 -7.26 -3.72
CA THR A 12 -10.49 -7.86 -5.07
C THR A 12 -9.18 -7.67 -5.81
N TYR A 13 -8.60 -6.46 -5.78
CA TYR A 13 -7.31 -6.21 -6.42
C TYR A 13 -6.18 -7.04 -5.82
N ILE A 14 -6.13 -7.19 -4.49
CA ILE A 14 -5.14 -8.01 -3.80
C ILE A 14 -5.25 -9.49 -4.20
N GLU A 15 -6.46 -10.01 -4.38
CA GLU A 15 -6.70 -11.39 -4.81
C GLU A 15 -6.19 -11.69 -6.23
N GLU A 16 -6.11 -10.67 -7.09
CA GLU A 16 -5.59 -10.81 -8.46
C GLU A 16 -4.06 -10.81 -8.55
N GLN A 17 -3.35 -10.43 -7.48
CA GLN A 17 -1.89 -10.34 -7.48
C GLN A 17 -1.23 -11.62 -6.97
N GLN A 18 -0.03 -11.93 -7.46
CA GLN A 18 0.76 -13.05 -6.96
C GLN A 18 1.25 -12.82 -5.53
N LEU A 19 1.71 -11.60 -5.22
CA LEU A 19 2.21 -11.20 -3.90
C LEU A 19 2.08 -9.69 -3.73
N VAL A 20 1.51 -9.26 -2.61
CA VAL A 20 1.29 -7.84 -2.32
C VAL A 20 1.95 -7.45 -1.00
N LEU A 21 2.59 -6.28 -0.99
CA LEU A 21 2.90 -5.53 0.22
C LEU A 21 1.91 -4.36 0.36
N LEU A 22 1.02 -4.47 1.33
CA LEU A 22 0.08 -3.42 1.69
C LEU A 22 0.68 -2.53 2.80
N PHE A 23 0.88 -1.25 2.51
CA PHE A 23 1.38 -0.26 3.45
C PHE A 23 0.27 0.73 3.81
N ILE A 24 -0.27 0.59 5.02
CA ILE A 24 -1.31 1.49 5.56
C ILE A 24 -0.62 2.54 6.43
N LYS A 25 -0.94 3.82 6.20
CA LYS A 25 -0.46 4.92 7.03
C LYS A 25 -1.56 5.93 7.32
N THR A 26 -1.36 6.75 8.35
CA THR A 26 -2.18 7.93 8.58
C THR A 26 -1.54 9.16 7.95
N GLU A 27 -2.36 10.15 7.59
CA GLU A 27 -1.86 11.49 7.28
C GLU A 27 -0.95 12.04 8.38
N ASN A 28 0.04 12.85 7.97
CA ASN A 28 0.99 13.53 8.87
C ASN A 28 1.81 12.60 9.78
N CYS A 29 1.99 11.32 9.39
CA CYS A 29 2.86 10.39 10.09
C CYS A 29 4.30 10.44 9.55
N GLY A 30 5.13 11.31 10.11
CA GLY A 30 6.54 11.47 9.67
C GLY A 30 7.38 10.19 9.78
N VAL A 31 7.12 9.33 10.78
CA VAL A 31 7.78 8.02 10.89
C VAL A 31 7.36 7.09 9.76
N CYS A 32 6.07 7.09 9.40
CA CYS A 32 5.55 6.27 8.31
C CYS A 32 6.17 6.67 6.97
N ASP A 33 6.37 7.98 6.73
CA ASP A 33 7.00 8.45 5.49
C ASP A 33 8.48 8.03 5.37
N VAL A 34 9.23 8.08 6.48
CA VAL A 34 10.62 7.59 6.50
C VAL A 34 10.67 6.08 6.28
N MET A 35 9.76 5.33 6.91
CA MET A 35 9.68 3.87 6.76
C MET A 35 9.30 3.48 5.33
N LEU A 36 8.32 4.16 4.73
CA LEU A 36 7.88 3.92 3.37
C LEU A 36 9.02 4.05 2.36
N ARG A 37 9.87 5.08 2.49
CA ARG A 37 11.07 5.21 1.64
C ARG A 37 12.02 4.02 1.75
N LYS A 38 12.23 3.52 2.98
CA LYS A 38 13.10 2.37 3.22
C LYS A 38 12.51 1.08 2.65
N VAL A 39 11.20 0.88 2.80
CA VAL A 39 10.49 -0.26 2.21
C VAL A 39 10.59 -0.20 0.68
N ASN A 40 10.34 0.97 0.08
CA ASN A 40 10.48 1.16 -1.37
C ASN A 40 11.87 0.80 -1.88
N TYR A 41 12.92 1.26 -1.20
CA TYR A 41 14.30 0.92 -1.55
C TYR A 41 14.58 -0.59 -1.52
N VAL A 42 14.00 -1.33 -0.56
CA VAL A 42 14.15 -2.79 -0.50
C VAL A 42 13.40 -3.46 -1.66
N LEU A 43 12.17 -3.00 -1.94
CA LEU A 43 11.31 -3.56 -2.96
C LEU A 43 11.78 -3.32 -4.41
N GLU A 44 12.67 -2.35 -4.66
CA GLU A 44 13.26 -2.12 -5.99
C GLU A 44 13.92 -3.37 -6.60
N ASN A 45 14.34 -4.33 -5.76
CA ASN A 45 14.96 -5.59 -6.20
C ASN A 45 13.96 -6.75 -6.36
N TYR A 46 12.66 -6.50 -6.16
CA TYR A 46 11.61 -7.52 -6.14
C TYR A 46 10.43 -7.08 -7.03
N ASP A 47 10.62 -7.20 -8.34
CA ASP A 47 9.65 -6.82 -9.38
C ASP A 47 8.32 -7.59 -9.33
N TYR A 48 8.30 -8.75 -8.69
CA TYR A 48 7.11 -9.58 -8.49
C TYR A 48 6.26 -9.18 -7.28
N VAL A 49 6.70 -8.21 -6.46
CA VAL A 49 5.95 -7.73 -5.30
C VAL A 49 5.18 -6.48 -5.69
N GLU A 50 3.86 -6.61 -5.78
CA GLU A 50 3.00 -5.45 -5.96
C GLU A 50 2.94 -4.64 -4.67
N LYS A 51 3.15 -3.33 -4.76
CA LYS A 51 3.15 -2.44 -3.60
C LYS A 51 1.92 -1.55 -3.64
N ILE A 52 1.13 -1.62 -2.58
CA ILE A 52 -0.06 -0.78 -2.40
C ILE A 52 0.15 0.13 -1.19
N GLU A 53 -0.09 1.43 -1.36
CA GLU A 53 -0.01 2.44 -0.31
C GLU A 53 -1.40 3.03 -0.07
N ILE A 54 -1.90 2.94 1.16
CA ILE A 54 -3.25 3.41 1.54
C ILE A 54 -3.16 4.38 2.71
N LEU A 55 -3.91 5.47 2.65
CA LEU A 55 -4.19 6.28 3.83
C LEU A 55 -5.36 5.67 4.59
N LEU A 56 -5.21 5.50 5.90
CA LEU A 56 -6.28 4.98 6.75
C LEU A 56 -7.55 5.83 6.66
N GLN A 57 -7.40 7.14 6.44
CA GLN A 57 -8.50 8.08 6.24
C GLN A 57 -9.34 7.80 4.98
N ASP A 58 -8.74 7.18 3.96
CA ASP A 58 -9.41 6.88 2.69
C ASP A 58 -10.22 5.56 2.76
N MET A 59 -9.98 4.74 3.80
CA MET A 59 -10.72 3.50 4.03
C MET A 59 -12.03 3.81 4.76
N GLN A 60 -13.05 4.25 4.01
CA GLN A 60 -14.42 4.35 4.54
C GLN A 60 -14.98 2.94 4.80
N GLU A 61 -15.73 2.78 5.90
CA GLU A 61 -16.43 1.53 6.26
C GLU A 61 -17.52 1.14 5.26
#